data_AF-A0AAU3LB41-F1
#
_entry.id   AF-A0AAU3LB41-F1
#
_cell.length_a   1.000
_cell.length_b   1.000
_cell.length_c   1.000
_cell.angle_alpha   90.00
_cell.angle_beta   90.00
_cell.angle_gamma   90.00
#
_symmetry.space_group_name_H-M   'P 1'
#
loop_
_entity.id
_entity.type
_entity.pdbx_description
1 polymer ?
#
loop_
_entity_poly.entity_id
_entity_poly.type
_entity_poly.pdbx_seq_one_letter_code
_entity_poly.pdbx_strand_id
1 'polypeptide(L)'
;MTRDELMRSLAALRQAQIGSRRAPHKPLLVLWLLGRFSASGSTAVTYGEAEEPVSRLINDFGPAVTSVARARQRAAMPFVHLERALWDLRDRDGVPIGPDVAERGGLLRDRGAHGRLRPEVEMLLADPGTLAAAARLLMEQHFTPALDVLIRDAVGLDLADADADADADADETEQAPRGRQRRRRRAGFAEEVLLAYGYACAFCGFDGALGRHPVGLEAAHVRWHSQDGPDEVNNGLALCSLHHTLFDLGVLGLLPDLRIQVSQLYVARSRAGRAVDDLHGQPVATGRPGRPAVEPEFVVWHGKQVFKRPGAQVGR
;
A
#
# COMPACT_ATOMS: atom_id res chain seq x y z
N MET A 1 23.07 -13.96 -6.24
CA MET A 1 21.90 -13.29 -6.86
C MET A 1 22.38 -11.97 -7.45
N THR A 2 21.95 -11.57 -8.64
CA THR A 2 22.26 -10.26 -9.27
C THR A 2 21.21 -9.19 -8.92
N ARG A 3 21.48 -7.92 -9.23
CA ARG A 3 20.49 -6.82 -9.09
C ARG A 3 19.21 -7.11 -9.87
N ASP A 4 19.30 -7.59 -11.11
CA ASP A 4 18.12 -7.93 -11.92
C ASP A 4 17.33 -9.12 -11.37
N GLU A 5 18.02 -10.10 -10.77
CA GLU A 5 17.36 -11.20 -10.06
C GLU A 5 16.66 -10.74 -8.79
N LEU A 6 17.24 -9.78 -8.03
CA LEU A 6 16.58 -9.12 -6.90
C LEU A 6 15.28 -8.47 -7.36
N MET A 7 15.37 -7.59 -8.35
CA MET A 7 14.22 -6.81 -8.82
C MET A 7 13.11 -7.70 -9.39
N ARG A 8 13.47 -8.78 -10.10
CA ARG A 8 12.49 -9.80 -10.55
C ARG A 8 11.84 -10.53 -9.38
N SER A 9 12.62 -10.91 -8.36
CA SER A 9 12.10 -11.60 -7.18
C SER A 9 11.15 -10.70 -6.37
N LEU A 10 11.49 -9.43 -6.19
CA LEU A 10 10.63 -8.43 -5.56
C LEU A 10 9.35 -8.20 -6.37
N ALA A 11 9.45 -8.08 -7.70
CA ALA A 11 8.29 -7.93 -8.58
C ALA A 11 7.36 -9.15 -8.55
N ALA A 12 7.90 -10.35 -8.29
CA ALA A 12 7.13 -11.57 -8.17
C ALA A 12 6.33 -11.66 -6.85
N LEU A 13 6.64 -10.84 -5.83
CA LEU A 13 5.84 -10.80 -4.59
C LEU A 13 4.38 -10.41 -4.86
N ARG A 14 4.13 -9.67 -5.94
CA ARG A 14 2.78 -9.37 -6.43
C ARG A 14 2.03 -10.61 -6.90
N GLN A 15 2.69 -11.65 -7.39
CA GLN A 15 2.05 -12.74 -8.14
C GLN A 15 1.32 -13.78 -7.26
N ALA A 16 1.48 -13.74 -5.94
CA ALA A 16 0.73 -14.59 -5.02
C ALA A 16 -0.76 -14.15 -4.84
N GLN A 17 -1.36 -13.49 -5.85
CA GLN A 17 -2.76 -13.09 -5.84
C GLN A 17 -3.66 -14.30 -6.10
N ILE A 18 -4.30 -14.81 -5.05
CA ILE A 18 -5.46 -15.70 -5.20
C ILE A 18 -6.70 -14.81 -5.36
N GLY A 19 -7.08 -14.55 -6.62
CA GLY A 19 -8.24 -13.70 -6.97
C GLY A 19 -7.95 -12.18 -6.90
N SER A 20 -9.00 -11.36 -6.85
CA SER A 20 -8.91 -9.88 -6.84
C SER A 20 -8.47 -9.26 -5.49
N ARG A 21 -7.77 -10.03 -4.64
CA ARG A 21 -7.38 -9.64 -3.28
C ARG A 21 -5.98 -9.02 -3.23
N ARG A 22 -5.83 -7.94 -2.47
CA ARG A 22 -4.53 -7.37 -2.12
C ARG A 22 -3.79 -8.30 -1.16
N ALA A 23 -2.50 -8.51 -1.42
CA ALA A 23 -1.60 -9.28 -0.56
C ALA A 23 -0.37 -8.43 -0.14
N PRO A 24 -0.56 -7.35 0.65
CA PRO A 24 0.52 -6.43 0.98
C PRO A 24 1.46 -6.94 2.09
N HIS A 25 1.18 -8.09 2.71
CA HIS A 25 1.88 -8.57 3.91
C HIS A 25 3.39 -8.81 3.69
N LYS A 26 3.77 -9.54 2.63
CA LYS A 26 5.18 -9.77 2.29
C LYS A 26 5.87 -8.46 1.86
N PRO A 27 5.30 -7.65 0.96
CA PRO A 27 5.86 -6.32 0.63
C PRO A 27 6.10 -5.43 1.85
N LEU A 28 5.15 -5.35 2.78
CA LEU A 28 5.29 -4.54 4.00
C LEU A 28 6.38 -5.07 4.92
N LEU A 29 6.53 -6.40 5.06
CA LEU A 29 7.67 -6.98 5.77
C LEU A 29 9.00 -6.60 5.09
N VAL A 30 9.10 -6.71 3.77
CA VAL A 30 10.32 -6.36 3.04
C VAL A 30 10.64 -4.88 3.19
N LEU A 31 9.66 -3.99 3.01
CA LEU A 31 9.85 -2.54 3.22
C LEU A 31 10.33 -2.21 4.65
N TRP A 32 9.78 -2.89 5.65
CA TRP A 32 10.24 -2.75 7.03
C TRP A 32 11.69 -3.23 7.21
N LEU A 33 12.07 -4.35 6.58
CA LEU A 33 13.45 -4.84 6.59
C LEU A 33 14.40 -3.87 5.86
N LEU A 34 13.98 -3.24 4.76
CA LEU A 34 14.77 -2.22 4.07
C LEU A 34 15.03 -1.01 4.97
N GLY A 35 14.02 -0.53 5.71
CA GLY A 35 14.18 0.54 6.70
C GLY A 35 15.14 0.16 7.82
N ARG A 36 15.02 -1.06 8.36
CA ARG A 36 15.97 -1.60 9.34
C ARG A 36 17.39 -1.67 8.78
N PHE A 37 17.56 -2.10 7.52
CA PHE A 37 18.86 -2.15 6.86
C PHE A 37 19.47 -0.76 6.70
N SER A 38 18.68 0.22 6.26
CA SER A 38 19.12 1.62 6.16
C SER A 38 19.62 2.15 7.51
N ALA A 39 18.95 1.81 8.61
CA ALA A 39 19.32 2.27 9.95
C ALA A 39 20.49 1.52 10.61
N SER A 40 20.71 0.24 10.27
CA SER A 40 21.62 -0.64 11.04
C SER A 40 22.65 -1.41 10.20
N GLY A 41 22.57 -1.34 8.87
CA GLY A 41 23.38 -2.13 7.95
C GLY A 41 23.03 -3.62 7.91
N SER A 42 21.94 -4.05 8.58
CA SER A 42 21.50 -5.44 8.57
C SER A 42 19.98 -5.57 8.62
N THR A 43 19.45 -6.60 7.97
CA THR A 43 18.05 -7.03 8.03
C THR A 43 17.82 -8.13 9.07
N ALA A 44 18.87 -8.56 9.79
CA ALA A 44 18.77 -9.64 10.77
C ALA A 44 17.81 -9.25 11.90
N VAL A 45 16.87 -10.15 12.20
CA VAL A 45 15.79 -9.87 13.16
C VAL A 45 15.21 -11.17 13.72
N THR A 46 14.85 -11.16 14.99
CA THR A 46 14.01 -12.20 15.60
C THR A 46 12.53 -11.99 15.28
N TYR A 47 11.72 -13.05 15.33
CA TYR A 47 10.29 -12.90 15.18
C TYR A 47 9.68 -11.99 16.26
N GLY A 48 10.20 -12.04 17.50
CA GLY A 48 9.72 -11.21 18.60
C GLY A 48 9.91 -9.71 18.35
N GLU A 49 11.03 -9.30 17.74
CA GLU A 49 11.27 -7.91 17.33
C GLU A 49 10.37 -7.49 16.17
N ALA A 50 10.12 -8.38 15.21
CA ALA A 50 9.31 -8.09 14.03
C ALA A 50 7.80 -8.11 14.30
N GLU A 51 7.32 -8.88 15.27
CA GLU A 51 5.91 -9.22 15.44
C GLU A 51 5.02 -7.99 15.54
N GLU A 52 5.30 -7.12 16.50
CA GLU A 52 4.49 -5.94 16.77
C GLU A 52 4.58 -4.89 15.63
N PRO A 53 5.78 -4.39 15.26
CA PRO A 53 5.87 -3.30 14.27
C PRO A 53 5.37 -3.73 12.89
N VAL A 54 5.67 -4.95 12.45
CA VAL A 54 5.19 -5.46 11.15
C VAL A 54 3.70 -5.74 11.20
N SER A 55 3.16 -6.26 12.31
CA SER A 55 1.70 -6.46 12.42
C SER A 55 0.95 -5.13 12.40
N ARG A 56 1.46 -4.10 13.07
CA ARG A 56 0.93 -2.74 13.04
C ARG A 56 0.93 -2.18 11.62
N LEU A 57 2.07 -2.27 10.93
CA LEU A 57 2.22 -1.84 9.54
C LEU A 57 1.19 -2.52 8.61
N ILE A 58 0.99 -3.84 8.76
CA ILE A 58 -0.01 -4.58 7.98
C ILE A 58 -1.45 -4.18 8.36
N ASN A 59 -1.72 -3.83 9.62
CA ASN A 59 -3.04 -3.33 10.02
C ASN A 59 -3.33 -1.96 9.42
N ASP A 60 -2.33 -1.09 9.37
CA ASP A 60 -2.45 0.27 8.85
C ASP A 60 -2.63 0.27 7.32
N PHE A 61 -1.78 -0.46 6.58
CA PHE A 61 -1.74 -0.37 5.10
C PHE A 61 -2.33 -1.59 4.37
N GLY A 62 -2.71 -2.65 5.10
CA GLY A 62 -3.32 -3.86 4.54
C GLY A 62 -4.84 -3.93 4.67
N PRO A 63 -5.49 -4.98 4.14
CA PRO A 63 -6.93 -5.17 4.28
C PRO A 63 -7.38 -5.27 5.75
N ALA A 64 -8.61 -4.86 6.02
CA ALA A 64 -9.22 -4.90 7.35
C ALA A 64 -9.17 -6.32 7.95
N VAL A 65 -8.89 -6.40 9.25
CA VAL A 65 -8.83 -7.65 10.01
C VAL A 65 -10.12 -7.89 10.77
N THR A 66 -10.52 -9.16 10.87
CA THR A 66 -11.80 -9.53 11.50
C THR A 66 -11.71 -9.84 13.00
N SER A 67 -10.50 -9.94 13.59
CA SER A 67 -10.32 -10.22 15.02
C SER A 67 -9.00 -9.69 15.61
N VAL A 68 -9.00 -9.37 16.92
CA VAL A 68 -7.85 -8.81 17.65
C VAL A 68 -6.70 -9.80 17.66
N ALA A 69 -7.03 -11.07 17.88
CA ALA A 69 -6.06 -12.15 17.90
C ALA A 69 -5.32 -12.29 16.57
N ARG A 70 -6.00 -12.07 15.43
CA ARG A 70 -5.34 -12.03 14.13
C ARG A 70 -4.55 -10.73 13.93
N ALA A 71 -5.10 -9.60 14.36
CA ALA A 71 -4.47 -8.29 14.25
C ALA A 71 -3.08 -8.23 14.92
N ARG A 72 -2.91 -8.93 16.06
CA ARG A 72 -1.66 -8.93 16.84
C ARG A 72 -0.51 -9.76 16.25
N GLN A 73 -0.80 -10.75 15.40
CA GLN A 73 0.21 -11.69 14.89
C GLN A 73 0.25 -11.72 13.35
N ARG A 74 -0.15 -10.64 12.68
CA ARG A 74 -0.18 -10.57 11.21
C ARG A 74 1.18 -10.71 10.57
N ALA A 75 2.25 -10.46 11.33
CA ALA A 75 3.62 -10.70 10.91
C ALA A 75 3.95 -12.19 10.72
N ALA A 76 3.25 -13.13 11.39
CA ALA A 76 3.59 -14.56 11.36
C ALA A 76 3.63 -15.13 9.92
N MET A 77 2.55 -14.90 9.16
CA MET A 77 2.44 -15.39 7.79
C MET A 77 3.57 -14.86 6.87
N PRO A 78 3.78 -13.54 6.69
CA PRO A 78 4.85 -13.07 5.80
C PRO A 78 6.24 -13.45 6.32
N PHE A 79 6.46 -13.54 7.65
CA PHE A 79 7.75 -13.93 8.21
C PHE A 79 8.10 -15.39 7.90
N VAL A 80 7.10 -16.27 7.94
CA VAL A 80 7.26 -17.68 7.57
C VAL A 80 7.38 -17.84 6.07
N HIS A 81 6.55 -17.15 5.28
CA HIS A 81 6.37 -17.46 3.86
C HIS A 81 7.12 -16.53 2.89
N LEU A 82 7.91 -15.57 3.37
CA LEU A 82 8.76 -14.77 2.48
C LEU A 82 9.68 -15.70 1.65
N GLU A 83 9.85 -15.33 0.37
CA GLU A 83 10.50 -16.19 -0.62
C GLU A 83 11.90 -16.62 -0.15
N ARG A 84 12.16 -17.94 -0.15
CA ARG A 84 13.43 -18.50 0.34
C ARG A 84 14.65 -18.09 -0.49
N ALA A 85 14.43 -17.63 -1.72
CA ALA A 85 15.47 -16.99 -2.53
C ALA A 85 15.93 -15.64 -1.94
N LEU A 86 15.07 -14.96 -1.18
CA LEU A 86 15.38 -13.68 -0.52
C LEU A 86 15.65 -13.85 0.97
N TRP A 87 14.96 -14.77 1.65
CA TRP A 87 14.86 -14.85 3.11
C TRP A 87 15.47 -16.13 3.66
N ASP A 88 16.45 -16.00 4.57
CA ASP A 88 16.96 -17.10 5.39
C ASP A 88 16.25 -17.07 6.74
N LEU A 89 15.47 -18.10 7.04
CA LEU A 89 14.66 -18.22 8.27
C LEU A 89 15.10 -19.47 9.05
N ARG A 90 15.51 -19.27 10.29
CA ARG A 90 16.08 -20.32 11.16
C ARG A 90 15.48 -20.27 12.56
N ASP A 91 15.60 -21.38 13.28
CA ASP A 91 15.33 -21.43 14.72
C ASP A 91 16.59 -21.12 15.54
N ARG A 92 16.46 -21.14 16.88
CA ARG A 92 17.56 -20.85 17.82
C ARG A 92 18.80 -21.72 17.63
N ASP A 93 18.64 -22.93 17.10
CA ASP A 93 19.72 -23.90 16.90
C ASP A 93 20.34 -23.78 15.50
N GLY A 94 19.88 -22.80 14.70
CA GLY A 94 20.35 -22.53 13.35
C GLY A 94 19.71 -23.43 12.29
N VAL A 95 18.70 -24.23 12.66
CA VAL A 95 18.02 -25.14 11.74
C VAL A 95 17.02 -24.35 10.88
N PRO A 96 17.00 -24.54 9.54
CA PRO A 96 16.05 -23.87 8.67
C PRO A 96 14.59 -24.18 9.03
N ILE A 97 13.75 -23.15 9.13
CA ILE A 97 12.32 -23.31 9.34
C ILE A 97 11.61 -23.42 7.98
N GLY A 98 11.05 -24.59 7.71
CA GLY A 98 10.30 -24.89 6.48
C GLY A 98 8.95 -24.15 6.36
N PRO A 99 8.33 -24.15 5.18
CA PRO A 99 7.06 -23.47 4.92
C PRO A 99 5.85 -24.12 5.62
N ASP A 100 5.97 -25.39 6.06
CA ASP A 100 4.87 -26.12 6.71
C ASP A 100 4.70 -25.77 8.20
N VAL A 101 5.54 -24.87 8.73
CA VAL A 101 5.40 -24.42 10.12
C VAL A 101 4.09 -23.65 10.30
N ALA A 102 3.42 -23.90 11.42
CA ALA A 102 2.22 -23.16 11.76
C ALA A 102 2.53 -21.66 11.95
N GLU A 103 1.76 -20.80 11.29
CA GLU A 103 1.80 -19.33 11.36
C GLU A 103 1.29 -18.79 12.72
N ARG A 104 1.86 -19.27 13.83
CA ARG A 104 1.45 -18.86 15.19
C ARG A 104 2.59 -18.11 15.85
N GLY A 105 2.32 -16.88 16.30
CA GLY A 105 3.37 -16.03 16.87
C GLY A 105 4.05 -16.64 18.10
N GLY A 106 3.25 -17.25 18.99
CA GLY A 106 3.78 -17.96 20.16
C GLY A 106 4.78 -19.06 19.80
N LEU A 107 4.44 -19.91 18.82
CA LEU A 107 5.32 -20.99 18.36
C LEU A 107 6.63 -20.46 17.78
N LEU A 108 6.57 -19.38 16.99
CA LEU A 108 7.76 -18.77 16.39
C LEU A 108 8.68 -18.17 17.47
N ARG A 109 8.10 -17.50 18.48
CA ARG A 109 8.87 -17.02 19.65
C ARG A 109 9.49 -18.17 20.44
N ASP A 110 8.71 -19.21 20.73
CA ASP A 110 9.18 -20.37 21.50
C ASP A 110 10.32 -21.10 20.79
N ARG A 111 10.35 -21.12 19.45
CA ARG A 111 11.48 -21.67 18.68
C ARG A 111 12.68 -20.75 18.57
N GLY A 112 12.58 -19.50 19.01
CA GLY A 112 13.62 -18.49 18.77
C GLY A 112 13.80 -18.22 17.27
N ALA A 113 12.68 -18.21 16.52
CA ALA A 113 12.70 -17.97 15.09
C ALA A 113 13.32 -16.61 14.79
N HIS A 114 14.27 -16.59 13.87
CA HIS A 114 14.93 -15.38 13.41
C HIS A 114 15.24 -15.50 11.93
N GLY A 115 15.30 -14.36 11.25
CA GLY A 115 15.60 -14.34 9.83
C GLY A 115 16.38 -13.12 9.40
N ARG A 116 16.89 -13.20 8.19
CA ARG A 116 17.68 -12.16 7.52
C ARG A 116 17.46 -12.31 6.01
N LEU A 117 17.48 -11.20 5.27
CA LEU A 117 17.68 -11.29 3.83
C LEU A 117 19.05 -11.96 3.58
N ARG A 118 19.14 -12.76 2.52
CA ARG A 118 20.39 -13.49 2.24
C ARG A 118 21.57 -12.51 2.12
N PRO A 119 22.79 -12.88 2.55
CA PRO A 119 23.95 -11.97 2.53
C PRO A 119 24.19 -11.30 1.17
N GLU A 120 24.00 -12.04 0.07
CA GLU A 120 24.11 -11.50 -1.29
C GLU A 120 23.06 -10.44 -1.62
N VAL A 121 21.87 -10.48 -0.99
CA VAL A 121 20.85 -9.44 -1.12
C VAL A 121 21.28 -8.19 -0.35
N GLU A 122 21.74 -8.33 0.88
CA GLU A 122 22.22 -7.19 1.68
C GLU A 122 23.44 -6.51 1.05
N MET A 123 24.34 -7.27 0.42
CA MET A 123 25.44 -6.71 -0.35
C MET A 123 24.96 -5.83 -1.51
N LEU A 124 23.88 -6.22 -2.19
CA LEU A 124 23.28 -5.40 -3.25
C LEU A 124 22.57 -4.17 -2.67
N LEU A 125 21.89 -4.31 -1.53
CA LEU A 125 21.19 -3.21 -0.87
C LEU A 125 22.14 -2.17 -0.25
N ALA A 126 23.42 -2.51 -0.05
CA ALA A 126 24.44 -1.56 0.39
C ALA A 126 24.68 -0.44 -0.64
N ASP A 127 24.32 -0.66 -1.91
CA ASP A 127 24.22 0.39 -2.92
C ASP A 127 22.92 1.20 -2.72
N PRO A 128 22.98 2.51 -2.40
CA PRO A 128 21.79 3.33 -2.15
C PRO A 128 20.80 3.37 -3.31
N GLY A 129 21.30 3.36 -4.56
CA GLY A 129 20.45 3.35 -5.76
C GLY A 129 19.65 2.05 -5.89
N THR A 130 20.24 0.91 -5.51
CA THR A 130 19.55 -0.39 -5.47
C THR A 130 18.53 -0.46 -4.35
N LEU A 131 18.85 0.07 -3.15
CA LEU A 131 17.90 0.16 -2.04
C LEU A 131 16.66 1.00 -2.41
N ALA A 132 16.89 2.18 -2.98
CA ALA A 132 15.82 3.07 -3.42
C ALA A 132 14.98 2.45 -4.54
N ALA A 133 15.60 1.84 -5.54
CA ALA A 133 14.90 1.15 -6.61
C ALA A 133 14.02 -0.01 -6.08
N ALA A 134 14.53 -0.79 -5.13
CA ALA A 134 13.78 -1.86 -4.48
C ALA A 134 12.55 -1.33 -3.72
N ALA A 135 12.73 -0.26 -2.93
CA ALA A 135 11.64 0.38 -2.20
C ALA A 135 10.58 0.96 -3.14
N ARG A 136 10.98 1.73 -4.15
CA ARG A 136 10.06 2.31 -5.15
C ARG A 136 9.28 1.22 -5.90
N LEU A 137 9.95 0.14 -6.31
CA LEU A 137 9.30 -0.99 -6.97
C LEU A 137 8.17 -1.58 -6.10
N LEU A 138 8.44 -1.79 -4.81
CA LEU A 138 7.45 -2.33 -3.87
C LEU A 138 6.30 -1.34 -3.64
N MET A 139 6.59 -0.03 -3.54
CA MET A 139 5.56 1.00 -3.40
C MET A 139 4.62 1.03 -4.61
N GLU A 140 5.19 1.17 -5.82
CA GLU A 140 4.43 1.29 -7.06
C GLU A 140 3.55 0.06 -7.36
N GLN A 141 4.02 -1.13 -6.99
CA GLN A 141 3.31 -2.38 -7.31
C GLN A 141 2.19 -2.72 -6.33
N HIS A 142 2.24 -2.20 -5.10
CA HIS A 142 1.36 -2.65 -4.03
C HIS A 142 0.49 -1.57 -3.40
N PHE A 143 0.84 -0.30 -3.61
CA PHE A 143 0.19 0.86 -2.98
C PHE A 143 -0.15 1.94 -4.01
N THR A 144 -0.75 3.02 -3.53
CA THR A 144 -1.00 4.24 -4.31
C THR A 144 0.01 5.30 -3.91
N PRO A 145 0.28 6.30 -4.78
CA PRO A 145 1.17 7.41 -4.46
C PRO A 145 0.78 8.16 -3.17
N ALA A 146 -0.52 8.25 -2.86
CA ALA A 146 -1.03 8.91 -1.66
C ALA A 146 -0.55 8.27 -0.34
N LEU A 147 -0.05 7.03 -0.38
CA LEU A 147 0.44 6.29 0.79
C LEU A 147 1.96 6.26 0.91
N ASP A 148 2.70 6.75 -0.10
CA ASP A 148 4.16 6.59 -0.19
C ASP A 148 4.88 7.15 1.04
N VAL A 149 4.67 8.44 1.32
CA VAL A 149 5.27 9.15 2.46
C VAL A 149 4.89 8.47 3.78
N LEU A 150 3.61 8.11 3.96
CA LEU A 150 3.13 7.48 5.19
C LEU A 150 3.80 6.13 5.46
N ILE A 151 3.99 5.31 4.42
CA ILE A 151 4.64 4.00 4.59
C ILE A 151 6.14 4.20 4.83
N ARG A 152 6.80 5.08 4.06
CA ARG A 152 8.24 5.38 4.23
C ARG A 152 8.56 5.86 5.66
N ASP A 153 7.77 6.79 6.18
CA ASP A 153 7.89 7.27 7.56
C ASP A 153 7.68 6.13 8.56
N ALA A 154 6.66 5.31 8.36
CA ALA A 154 6.33 4.20 9.25
C ALA A 154 7.42 3.12 9.31
N VAL A 155 8.22 2.96 8.23
CA VAL A 155 9.33 2.00 8.19
C VAL A 155 10.70 2.64 8.41
N GLY A 156 10.79 3.97 8.54
CA GLY A 156 12.05 4.69 8.70
C GLY A 156 12.94 4.66 7.45
N LEU A 157 12.34 4.70 6.25
CA LEU A 157 13.05 4.77 4.97
C LEU A 157 13.20 6.20 4.47
N ASP A 158 14.38 6.77 4.69
CA ASP A 158 14.79 7.99 4.00
C ASP A 158 15.54 7.64 2.71
N LEU A 159 14.98 8.04 1.57
CA LEU A 159 15.46 7.81 0.21
C LEU A 159 15.82 9.14 -0.48
N ALA A 160 15.82 10.25 0.27
CA ALA A 160 15.95 11.61 -0.28
C ALA A 160 17.19 11.80 -1.17
N ASP A 161 18.29 11.10 -0.87
CA ASP A 161 19.54 11.20 -1.65
C ASP A 161 19.50 10.41 -2.97
N ALA A 162 18.63 9.40 -3.10
CA ALA A 162 18.56 8.53 -4.28
C ALA A 162 17.48 8.94 -5.30
N ASP A 163 16.54 9.81 -4.92
CA ASP A 163 15.57 10.42 -5.83
C ASP A 163 16.25 11.44 -6.78
N ALA A 164 17.33 12.10 -6.32
CA ALA A 164 18.09 13.06 -7.12
C ALA A 164 18.82 12.45 -8.34
N ASP A 165 19.28 11.20 -8.24
CA ASP A 165 19.99 10.50 -9.32
C ASP A 165 19.05 9.82 -10.32
N ALA A 166 17.78 9.58 -9.94
CA ALA A 166 16.83 8.89 -10.79
C ALA A 166 16.13 9.80 -11.82
N ASP A 167 16.03 11.10 -11.53
CA ASP A 167 15.55 12.10 -12.49
C ASP A 167 16.61 12.45 -13.56
N ALA A 168 17.88 12.10 -13.33
CA ALA A 168 18.96 12.27 -14.31
C ALA A 168 18.98 11.15 -15.39
N ASP A 169 18.45 9.96 -15.09
CA ASP A 169 18.39 8.80 -15.98
C ASP A 169 16.96 8.56 -16.56
N ALA A 170 16.05 9.53 -16.41
CA ALA A 170 14.67 9.43 -16.92
C ALA A 170 14.52 9.68 -18.43
N ASP A 171 15.62 9.89 -19.16
CA ASP A 171 15.64 9.89 -20.62
C ASP A 171 16.09 8.49 -21.11
N GLU A 172 15.16 7.77 -21.74
CA GLU A 172 15.37 6.53 -22.50
C GLU A 172 15.95 5.30 -21.77
N THR A 173 15.12 4.51 -21.08
CA THR A 173 15.27 3.04 -21.15
C THR A 173 13.96 2.28 -21.01
N GLU A 174 13.33 1.99 -22.15
CA GLU A 174 12.37 0.92 -22.31
C GLU A 174 13.04 -0.44 -22.08
N GLN A 175 13.13 -0.93 -20.83
CA GLN A 175 13.43 -2.36 -20.56
C GLN A 175 13.24 -2.76 -19.08
N ALA A 176 11.99 -2.73 -18.60
CA ALA A 176 11.61 -3.50 -17.40
C ALA A 176 11.23 -4.95 -17.79
N PRO A 177 11.57 -5.98 -16.98
CA PRO A 177 11.36 -7.38 -17.34
C PRO A 177 9.87 -7.69 -17.50
N ARG A 178 9.52 -8.38 -18.60
CA ARG A 178 8.16 -8.78 -18.98
C ARG A 178 7.59 -9.84 -18.03
N GLY A 179 6.95 -9.39 -16.95
CA GLY A 179 6.03 -10.18 -16.13
C GLY A 179 4.66 -9.50 -16.08
N ARG A 180 3.72 -9.94 -16.93
CA ARG A 180 2.42 -9.30 -17.26
C ARG A 180 2.54 -7.86 -17.76
N GLN A 181 1.92 -7.56 -18.90
CA GLN A 181 1.77 -6.20 -19.43
C GLN A 181 1.18 -5.31 -18.32
N ARG A 182 2.01 -4.45 -17.69
CA ARG A 182 1.51 -3.33 -16.87
C ARG A 182 0.49 -2.61 -17.73
N ARG A 183 -0.74 -2.41 -17.24
CA ARG A 183 -1.61 -1.39 -17.84
C ARG A 183 -0.82 -0.09 -17.77
N ARG A 184 -0.45 0.44 -18.93
CA ARG A 184 0.26 1.72 -19.03
C ARG A 184 -0.71 2.78 -18.55
N ARG A 185 -0.26 3.67 -17.66
CA ARG A 185 -1.10 4.79 -17.21
C ARG A 185 -1.58 5.56 -18.45
N ARG A 186 -2.89 5.72 -18.60
CA ARG A 186 -3.46 6.44 -19.74
C ARG A 186 -3.25 7.93 -19.53
N ALA A 187 -2.51 8.56 -20.43
CA ALA A 187 -2.43 10.02 -20.48
C ALA A 187 -3.84 10.61 -20.62
N GLY A 188 -4.18 11.58 -19.76
CA GLY A 188 -5.48 12.25 -19.76
C GLY A 188 -6.52 11.67 -18.80
N PHE A 189 -6.32 10.49 -18.18
CA PHE A 189 -7.27 9.93 -17.21
C PHE A 189 -7.60 10.91 -16.08
N ALA A 190 -6.56 11.52 -15.47
CA ALA A 190 -6.77 12.45 -14.38
C ALA A 190 -7.63 13.64 -14.80
N GLU A 191 -7.33 14.22 -15.95
CA GLU A 191 -8.06 15.36 -16.51
C GLU A 191 -9.53 14.99 -16.83
N GLU A 192 -9.77 13.81 -17.43
CA GLU A 192 -11.11 13.32 -17.74
C GLU A 192 -11.97 13.14 -16.47
N VAL A 193 -11.36 12.63 -15.38
CA VAL A 193 -12.03 12.48 -14.09
C VAL A 193 -12.32 13.85 -13.48
N LEU A 194 -11.34 14.76 -13.42
CA LEU A 194 -11.56 16.11 -12.87
C LEU A 194 -12.67 16.84 -13.63
N LEU A 195 -12.67 16.75 -14.96
CA LEU A 195 -13.74 17.31 -15.80
C LEU A 195 -15.11 16.68 -15.52
N ALA A 196 -15.17 15.37 -15.26
CA ALA A 196 -16.41 14.67 -14.97
C ALA A 196 -17.07 15.18 -13.67
N TYR A 197 -16.28 15.61 -12.70
CA TYR A 197 -16.77 16.22 -11.45
C TYR A 197 -16.69 17.75 -11.44
N GLY A 198 -16.40 18.37 -12.58
CA GLY A 198 -16.36 19.82 -12.72
C GLY A 198 -15.27 20.51 -11.90
N TYR A 199 -14.12 19.85 -11.69
CA TYR A 199 -13.03 20.30 -10.83
C TYR A 199 -13.47 20.59 -9.39
N ALA A 200 -14.32 19.73 -8.84
CA ALA A 200 -14.68 19.75 -7.43
C ALA A 200 -14.51 18.36 -6.81
N CYS A 201 -14.18 18.33 -5.52
CA CYS A 201 -14.11 17.10 -4.75
C CYS A 201 -15.50 16.45 -4.68
N ALA A 202 -15.60 15.20 -5.11
CA ALA A 202 -16.82 14.42 -5.14
C ALA A 202 -17.41 14.12 -3.75
N PHE A 203 -16.63 14.31 -2.68
CA PHE A 203 -17.07 14.10 -1.30
C PHE A 203 -17.47 15.40 -0.59
N CYS A 204 -16.62 16.44 -0.62
CA CYS A 204 -16.88 17.68 0.15
C CYS A 204 -17.17 18.92 -0.71
N GLY A 205 -17.09 18.81 -2.03
CA GLY A 205 -17.32 19.93 -2.94
C GLY A 205 -16.18 20.96 -3.01
N PHE A 206 -15.03 20.74 -2.35
CA PHE A 206 -13.87 21.62 -2.47
C PHE A 206 -13.44 21.77 -3.93
N ASP A 207 -13.36 23.02 -4.41
CA ASP A 207 -13.13 23.42 -5.80
C ASP A 207 -12.02 24.48 -5.91
N GLY A 208 -11.14 24.55 -4.91
CA GLY A 208 -10.11 25.58 -4.79
C GLY A 208 -9.16 25.63 -5.99
N ALA A 209 -8.86 26.85 -6.45
CA ALA A 209 -7.97 27.09 -7.59
C ALA A 209 -7.07 28.31 -7.36
N LEU A 210 -5.84 28.25 -7.87
CA LEU A 210 -4.96 29.41 -8.02
C LEU A 210 -5.08 29.91 -9.46
N GLY A 211 -5.89 30.96 -9.64
CA GLY A 211 -6.24 31.44 -10.97
C GLY A 211 -7.03 30.39 -11.74
N ARG A 212 -6.44 29.83 -12.81
CA ARG A 212 -7.07 28.81 -13.66
C ARG A 212 -6.64 27.38 -13.31
N HIS A 213 -5.77 27.22 -12.31
CA HIS A 213 -5.19 25.94 -11.94
C HIS A 213 -5.88 25.40 -10.70
N PRO A 214 -6.63 24.29 -10.78
CA PRO A 214 -7.15 23.59 -9.61
C PRO A 214 -6.00 23.20 -8.68
N VAL A 215 -6.16 23.42 -7.38
CA VAL A 215 -5.12 23.14 -6.37
C VAL A 215 -5.62 22.09 -5.41
N GLY A 216 -4.82 21.06 -5.18
CA GLY A 216 -5.14 20.00 -4.22
C GLY A 216 -6.34 19.15 -4.63
N LEU A 217 -6.60 19.02 -5.94
CA LEU A 217 -7.57 18.10 -6.52
C LEU A 217 -6.86 17.04 -7.36
N GLU A 218 -7.29 15.79 -7.17
CA GLU A 218 -6.63 14.61 -7.70
C GLU A 218 -7.67 13.62 -8.23
N ALA A 219 -7.29 12.83 -9.22
CA ALA A 219 -8.09 11.69 -9.67
C ALA A 219 -7.73 10.45 -8.85
N ALA A 220 -8.63 10.07 -7.96
CA ALA A 220 -8.50 8.88 -7.13
C ALA A 220 -9.12 7.68 -7.85
N HIS A 221 -8.40 6.56 -7.88
CA HIS A 221 -8.94 5.29 -8.36
C HIS A 221 -9.76 4.61 -7.27
N VAL A 222 -10.99 4.20 -7.60
CA VAL A 222 -11.83 3.41 -6.68
C VAL A 222 -11.23 2.02 -6.51
N ARG A 223 -10.91 1.34 -7.61
CA ARG A 223 -10.00 0.20 -7.63
C ARG A 223 -8.62 0.66 -8.04
N TRP A 224 -7.63 0.51 -7.16
CA TRP A 224 -6.28 0.98 -7.39
C TRP A 224 -5.66 0.45 -8.67
N HIS A 225 -4.96 1.32 -9.40
CA HIS A 225 -4.20 0.94 -10.59
C HIS A 225 -3.14 -0.14 -10.30
N SER A 226 -2.47 -0.07 -9.14
CA SER A 226 -1.52 -1.11 -8.69
C SER A 226 -2.17 -2.48 -8.47
N GLN A 227 -3.50 -2.52 -8.39
CA GLN A 227 -4.33 -3.72 -8.16
C GLN A 227 -5.26 -4.00 -9.36
N ASP A 228 -4.77 -3.69 -10.57
CA ASP A 228 -5.42 -3.91 -11.87
C ASP A 228 -6.69 -3.07 -12.12
N GLY A 229 -6.87 -1.96 -11.42
CA GLY A 229 -7.90 -0.97 -11.73
C GLY A 229 -7.69 -0.29 -13.09
N PRO A 230 -8.74 -0.13 -13.91
CA PRO A 230 -8.62 0.60 -15.18
C PRO A 230 -8.46 2.11 -14.98
N ASP A 231 -7.81 2.76 -15.95
CA ASP A 231 -7.80 4.22 -16.11
C ASP A 231 -9.02 4.67 -16.93
N GLU A 232 -10.21 4.42 -16.38
CA GLU A 232 -11.51 4.74 -16.96
C GLU A 232 -12.30 5.61 -15.97
N VAL A 233 -13.08 6.58 -16.48
CA VAL A 233 -13.81 7.53 -15.64
C VAL A 233 -14.76 6.83 -14.66
N ASN A 234 -15.32 5.68 -15.03
CA ASN A 234 -16.18 4.86 -14.16
C ASN A 234 -15.41 4.11 -13.04
N ASN A 235 -14.08 4.23 -12.97
CA ASN A 235 -13.24 3.81 -11.85
C ASN A 235 -12.61 5.01 -11.13
N GLY A 236 -13.00 6.25 -11.48
CA GLY A 236 -12.38 7.47 -11.00
C GLY A 236 -13.32 8.34 -10.16
N LEU A 237 -12.76 8.95 -9.12
CA LEU A 237 -13.37 10.04 -8.35
C LEU A 237 -12.44 11.25 -8.38
N ALA A 238 -12.96 12.45 -8.60
CA ALA A 238 -12.20 13.67 -8.30
C ALA A 238 -12.25 13.90 -6.80
N LEU A 239 -11.13 13.86 -6.08
CA LEU A 239 -11.08 14.08 -4.64
C LEU A 239 -10.07 15.17 -4.32
N CYS A 240 -10.29 15.94 -3.25
CA CYS A 240 -9.22 16.77 -2.73
C CYS A 240 -8.15 15.90 -2.06
N SER A 241 -6.91 16.38 -1.99
CA SER A 241 -5.76 15.60 -1.49
C SER A 241 -6.05 14.95 -0.12
N LEU A 242 -6.71 15.68 0.79
CA LEU A 242 -7.13 15.14 2.08
C LEU A 242 -8.07 13.93 1.92
N HIS A 243 -9.15 14.07 1.15
CA HIS A 243 -10.12 13.00 0.98
C HIS A 243 -9.59 11.84 0.14
N HIS A 244 -8.66 12.09 -0.78
CA HIS A 244 -7.96 11.03 -1.50
C HIS A 244 -7.13 10.18 -0.53
N THR A 245 -6.29 10.79 0.30
CA THR A 245 -5.51 10.06 1.31
C THR A 245 -6.42 9.31 2.29
N LEU A 246 -7.51 9.93 2.78
CA LEU A 246 -8.47 9.26 3.66
C LEU A 246 -9.18 8.08 2.98
N PHE A 247 -9.46 8.18 1.69
CA PHE A 247 -10.07 7.11 0.91
C PHE A 247 -9.12 5.94 0.70
N ASP A 248 -7.84 6.20 0.42
CA ASP A 248 -6.80 5.17 0.24
C ASP A 248 -6.34 4.53 1.56
N LEU A 249 -6.41 5.26 2.67
CA LEU A 249 -6.23 4.68 4.01
C LEU A 249 -7.44 3.83 4.45
N GLY A 250 -8.56 3.95 3.74
CA GLY A 250 -9.81 3.27 4.06
C GLY A 250 -10.58 3.90 5.22
N VAL A 251 -10.30 5.16 5.56
CA VAL A 251 -11.15 5.97 6.44
C VAL A 251 -12.47 6.27 5.75
N LEU A 252 -12.42 6.63 4.46
CA LEU A 252 -13.60 6.84 3.63
C LEU A 252 -13.79 5.65 2.69
N GLY A 253 -15.04 5.33 2.39
CA GLY A 253 -15.43 4.27 1.47
C GLY A 253 -16.78 4.55 0.83
N LEU A 254 -17.29 3.63 0.03
CA LEU A 254 -18.56 3.75 -0.66
C LEU A 254 -19.44 2.51 -0.47
N LEU A 255 -20.75 2.74 -0.35
CA LEU A 255 -21.77 1.70 -0.54
C LEU A 255 -22.06 1.51 -2.03
N PRO A 256 -22.63 0.36 -2.45
CA PRO A 256 -22.96 0.11 -3.87
C PRO A 256 -23.90 1.13 -4.51
N ASP A 257 -24.65 1.88 -3.70
CA ASP A 257 -25.51 2.99 -4.13
C ASP A 257 -24.80 4.37 -4.11
N LEU A 258 -23.46 4.37 -4.02
CA LEU A 258 -22.59 5.55 -3.99
C LEU A 258 -22.85 6.50 -2.82
N ARG A 259 -23.36 5.97 -1.69
CA ARG A 259 -23.31 6.70 -0.41
C ARG A 259 -21.97 6.54 0.27
N ILE A 260 -21.46 7.63 0.82
CA ILE A 260 -20.17 7.70 1.49
C ILE A 260 -20.25 6.97 2.84
N GLN A 261 -19.24 6.14 3.11
CA GLN A 261 -19.04 5.51 4.41
C GLN A 261 -17.82 6.12 5.10
N VAL A 262 -17.95 6.38 6.40
CA VAL A 262 -16.85 6.76 7.27
C VAL A 262 -16.55 5.58 8.17
N SER A 263 -15.29 5.21 8.28
CA SER A 263 -14.83 4.14 9.15
C SER A 263 -15.14 4.48 10.60
N GLN A 264 -15.71 3.53 11.36
CA GLN A 264 -15.94 3.72 12.80
C GLN A 264 -14.64 3.78 13.62
N LEU A 265 -13.49 3.54 12.99
CA LEU A 265 -12.16 3.68 13.59
C LEU A 265 -11.63 5.12 13.43
N TYR A 266 -12.30 5.95 12.64
CA TYR A 266 -11.99 7.37 12.52
C TYR A 266 -12.31 8.09 13.83
N VAL A 267 -11.40 8.94 14.29
CA VAL A 267 -11.57 9.72 15.51
C VAL A 267 -11.16 11.15 15.21
N ALA A 268 -12.06 12.09 15.49
CA ALA A 268 -11.82 13.52 15.30
C ALA A 268 -12.26 14.34 16.53
N ARG A 269 -11.45 15.34 16.89
CA ARG A 269 -11.73 16.27 18.01
C ARG A 269 -11.95 17.70 17.55
N SER A 270 -11.36 18.11 16.43
CA SER A 270 -11.55 19.44 15.86
C SER A 270 -12.81 19.49 15.00
N ARG A 271 -13.34 20.70 14.77
CA ARG A 271 -14.43 20.89 13.81
C ARG A 271 -14.04 20.44 12.40
N ALA A 272 -12.83 20.77 11.96
CA ALA A 272 -12.32 20.37 10.65
C ALA A 272 -12.22 18.85 10.48
N GLY A 273 -11.84 18.12 11.53
CA GLY A 273 -11.84 16.66 11.50
C GLY A 273 -13.26 16.09 11.48
N ARG A 274 -14.16 16.59 12.32
CA ARG A 274 -15.57 16.12 12.35
C ARG A 274 -16.33 16.38 11.04
N ALA A 275 -15.88 17.32 10.21
CA ALA A 275 -16.44 17.50 8.87
C ALA A 275 -16.33 16.22 8.00
N VAL A 276 -15.40 15.30 8.32
CA VAL A 276 -15.32 13.99 7.69
C VAL A 276 -16.44 13.07 8.16
N ASP A 277 -16.81 13.11 9.45
CA ASP A 277 -17.94 12.34 10.00
C ASP A 277 -19.26 12.75 9.35
N ASP A 278 -19.43 14.06 9.07
CA ASP A 278 -20.62 14.62 8.43
C ASP A 278 -20.85 14.10 6.99
N LEU A 279 -19.81 13.54 6.36
CA LEU A 279 -19.93 12.89 5.05
C LEU A 279 -20.67 11.55 5.13
N HIS A 280 -20.77 10.92 6.30
CA HIS A 280 -21.34 9.60 6.42
C HIS A 280 -22.81 9.57 5.94
N GLY A 281 -23.11 8.65 5.02
CA GLY A 281 -24.44 8.48 4.44
C GLY A 281 -24.80 9.49 3.35
N GLN A 282 -23.99 10.54 3.15
CA GLN A 282 -24.19 11.49 2.06
C GLN A 282 -23.92 10.83 0.71
N PRO A 283 -24.65 11.19 -0.36
CA PRO A 283 -24.32 10.75 -1.70
C PRO A 283 -23.00 11.37 -2.17
N VAL A 284 -22.22 10.62 -2.93
CA VAL A 284 -21.14 11.22 -3.74
C VAL A 284 -21.77 12.20 -4.74
N ALA A 285 -21.09 13.33 -4.97
CA ALA A 285 -21.52 14.28 -5.99
C ALA A 285 -21.70 13.55 -7.32
N THR A 286 -22.88 13.69 -7.93
CA THR A 286 -23.11 13.16 -9.28
C THR A 286 -22.20 13.88 -10.25
N GLY A 287 -21.49 13.11 -11.08
CA GLY A 287 -20.75 13.67 -12.21
C GLY A 287 -21.67 14.49 -13.12
N ARG A 288 -21.06 15.34 -13.96
CA ARG A 288 -21.78 16.12 -14.97
C ARG A 288 -22.72 15.21 -15.80
N PRO A 289 -23.91 15.69 -16.20
CA PRO A 289 -24.85 14.89 -16.98
C PRO A 289 -24.18 14.20 -18.18
N GLY A 290 -24.50 12.92 -18.39
CA GLY A 290 -23.94 12.11 -19.48
C GLY A 290 -22.54 11.54 -19.22
N ARG A 291 -21.94 11.75 -18.05
CA ARG A 291 -20.71 11.06 -17.64
C ARG A 291 -21.04 9.72 -16.96
N PRO A 292 -20.22 8.67 -17.19
CA PRO A 292 -20.44 7.38 -16.55
C PRO A 292 -20.24 7.49 -15.04
N ALA A 293 -21.14 6.88 -14.28
CA ALA A 293 -21.01 6.75 -12.83
C ALA A 293 -19.91 5.74 -12.48
N VAL A 294 -19.49 5.73 -11.21
CA VAL A 294 -18.57 4.71 -10.72
C VAL A 294 -19.25 3.34 -10.78
N GLU A 295 -18.58 2.34 -11.36
CA GLU A 295 -19.12 0.98 -11.44
C GLU A 295 -19.18 0.30 -10.07
N PRO A 296 -20.28 -0.42 -9.74
CA PRO A 296 -20.44 -1.11 -8.47
C PRO A 296 -19.33 -2.12 -8.16
N GLU A 297 -18.71 -2.74 -9.18
CA GLU A 297 -17.66 -3.73 -8.97
C GLU A 297 -16.39 -3.13 -8.31
N PHE A 298 -16.04 -1.89 -8.65
CA PHE A 298 -14.89 -1.19 -8.07
C PHE A 298 -15.19 -0.78 -6.63
N VAL A 299 -16.42 -0.34 -6.37
CA VAL A 299 -16.90 -0.05 -5.01
C VAL A 299 -16.84 -1.29 -4.12
N VAL A 300 -17.31 -2.43 -4.63
CA VAL A 300 -17.24 -3.73 -3.93
C VAL A 300 -15.79 -4.14 -3.67
N TRP A 301 -14.88 -3.87 -4.61
CA TRP A 301 -13.46 -4.12 -4.41
C TRP A 301 -12.89 -3.23 -3.29
N HIS A 302 -13.11 -1.91 -3.35
CA HIS A 302 -12.60 -0.95 -2.36
C HIS A 302 -13.10 -1.30 -0.96
N GLY A 303 -14.39 -1.57 -0.83
CA GLY A 303 -15.02 -1.96 0.44
C GLY A 303 -14.45 -3.25 1.05
N LYS A 304 -13.84 -4.13 0.25
CA LYS A 304 -13.19 -5.37 0.71
C LYS A 304 -11.69 -5.22 0.93
N GLN A 305 -11.02 -4.38 0.16
CA GLN A 305 -9.55 -4.34 0.07
C GLN A 305 -8.90 -3.12 0.73
N VAL A 306 -9.68 -2.05 0.95
CA VAL A 306 -9.17 -0.76 1.41
C VAL A 306 -9.96 -0.28 2.62
N PHE A 307 -11.29 -0.14 2.50
CA PHE A 307 -12.14 0.41 3.56
C PHE A 307 -11.98 -0.34 4.90
N LYS A 308 -11.71 0.41 5.96
CA LYS A 308 -11.50 -0.13 7.31
C LYS A 308 -12.83 -0.16 8.03
N ARG A 309 -13.35 -1.37 8.26
CA ARG A 309 -14.52 -1.57 9.13
C ARG A 309 -14.05 -1.75 10.57
N PRO A 310 -14.93 -1.47 11.56
CA PRO A 310 -14.78 -1.98 12.92
C PRO A 310 -14.85 -3.52 12.92
N GLY A 311 -13.77 -4.14 12.46
CA GLY A 311 -13.33 -5.42 12.97
C GLY A 311 -12.40 -5.15 14.14
N ALA A 312 -12.02 -6.20 14.86
CA ALA A 312 -11.29 -6.00 16.10
C ALA A 312 -9.82 -5.64 15.81
N GLN A 313 -9.60 -4.36 15.55
CA GLN A 313 -8.29 -3.73 15.52
C GLN A 313 -7.82 -3.55 16.97
N VAL A 314 -6.52 -3.75 17.20
CA VAL A 314 -5.93 -3.47 18.51
C VAL A 314 -5.97 -1.96 18.68
N GLY A 315 -6.70 -1.47 19.69
CA GLY A 315 -6.65 -0.06 20.06
C GLY A 315 -5.20 0.36 20.33
N ARG A 316 -4.88 1.62 20.00
CA ARG A 316 -3.58 2.24 20.29
C ARG A 316 -3.25 2.18 21.77
#